data_AF-A0AAF0JTM1-F1
#
_entry.id   AF-A0AAF0JTM1-F1
#
_cell.length_a   1.000
_cell.length_b   1.000
_cell.length_c   1.000
_cell.angle_alpha   90.00
_cell.angle_beta   90.00
_cell.angle_gamma   90.00
#
_symmetry.space_group_name_H-M   'P 1'
#
loop_
_entity.id
_entity.type
_entity.pdbx_description
1 polymer ?
#
loop_
_entity_poly.entity_id
_entity_poly.type
_entity_poly.pdbx_seq_one_letter_code
_entity_poly.pdbx_strand_id
1 'polypeptide(L)'
;MAKKSSSADFDEDMSGIMFDGEKIDIPKMDMIFYAVYKKGISSRDGLKDELLFEIEKAGLNPPKGKEDDFGYALVKKYKMTMERGSSMDFY
;
A
#
# COMPACT_ATOMS: atom_id res chain seq x y z
N MET A 1 -15.49 35.36 10.09
CA MET A 1 -14.60 34.23 10.41
C MET A 1 -15.44 32.96 10.44
N ALA A 2 -15.26 32.07 9.46
CA ALA A 2 -15.75 30.69 9.51
C ALA A 2 -14.72 29.87 8.73
N LYS A 3 -13.91 29.08 9.45
CA LYS A 3 -12.97 28.13 8.84
C LYS A 3 -13.81 27.06 8.13
N LYS A 4 -13.76 27.02 6.81
CA LYS A 4 -14.18 25.84 6.03
C LYS A 4 -13.22 24.71 6.37
N SER A 5 -13.58 23.95 7.40
CA SER A 5 -13.00 22.64 7.66
C SER A 5 -13.75 21.64 6.79
N SER A 6 -13.29 21.41 5.57
CA SER A 6 -13.74 20.26 4.77
C SER A 6 -12.77 20.06 3.62
N SER A 7 -12.35 18.80 3.43
CA SER A 7 -11.53 18.26 2.33
C SER A 7 -10.01 18.52 2.38
N ALA A 8 -9.38 18.36 3.54
CA ALA A 8 -7.94 18.10 3.62
C ALA A 8 -7.77 16.88 4.55
N ASP A 9 -7.33 15.75 3.99
CA ASP A 9 -6.66 14.58 4.64
C ASP A 9 -6.97 13.22 3.99
N PHE A 10 -7.88 13.14 3.01
CA PHE A 10 -8.08 11.90 2.21
C PHE A 10 -7.21 11.84 0.94
N ASP A 11 -6.21 12.72 0.84
CA ASP A 11 -5.15 12.67 -0.17
C ASP A 11 -3.87 12.11 0.47
N GLU A 12 -4.02 11.10 1.34
CA GLU A 12 -2.89 10.28 1.78
C GLU A 12 -2.46 9.41 0.61
N ASP A 13 -1.76 10.06 -0.33
CA ASP A 13 -1.04 9.55 -1.48
C ASP A 13 -1.01 8.00 -1.52
N MET A 14 -2.08 7.45 -2.11
CA MET A 14 -2.26 6.01 -2.35
C MET A 14 -1.62 5.60 -3.67
N SER A 15 -0.89 6.49 -4.34
CA SER A 15 -0.18 6.18 -5.57
C SER A 15 1.25 5.71 -5.32
N GLY A 16 1.71 5.56 -4.07
CA GLY A 16 3.09 5.11 -3.83
C GLY A 16 3.45 4.80 -2.38
N ILE A 17 4.70 4.36 -2.21
CA ILE A 17 5.33 4.16 -0.89
C ILE A 17 6.57 5.01 -0.74
N MET A 18 6.79 5.53 0.46
CA MET A 18 8.08 6.11 0.84
C MET A 18 9.02 4.98 1.21
N PHE A 19 10.10 4.84 0.44
CA PHE A 19 11.12 3.82 0.64
C PHE A 19 12.50 4.48 0.56
N ASP A 20 13.32 4.30 1.57
CA ASP A 20 14.68 4.87 1.64
C ASP A 20 14.74 6.41 1.52
N GLY A 21 13.64 7.11 1.83
CA GLY A 21 13.53 8.57 1.66
C GLY A 21 13.07 9.00 0.26
N GLU A 22 12.88 8.06 -0.65
CA GLU A 22 12.33 8.30 -2.00
C GLU A 22 10.87 7.86 -2.08
N LYS A 23 10.06 8.63 -2.81
CA LYS A 23 8.69 8.22 -3.13
C LYS A 23 8.71 7.33 -4.37
N ILE A 24 8.38 6.06 -4.21
CA ILE A 24 8.19 5.12 -5.32
C ILE A 24 6.72 5.13 -5.68
N ASP A 25 6.41 5.68 -6.85
CA ASP A 25 5.05 5.71 -7.38
C ASP A 25 4.69 4.32 -7.93
N ILE A 26 3.66 3.71 -7.36
CA ILE A 26 3.10 2.42 -7.70
C ILE A 26 1.74 2.65 -8.38
N PRO A 27 1.68 2.56 -9.71
CA PRO A 27 0.42 2.76 -10.43
C PRO A 27 -0.57 1.66 -10.05
N LYS A 28 -1.83 2.05 -9.83
CA LYS A 28 -2.93 1.12 -9.47
C LYS A 28 -2.67 0.32 -8.20
N MET A 29 -1.97 0.92 -7.22
CA MET A 29 -1.69 0.28 -5.93
C MET A 29 -2.97 -0.19 -5.21
N ASP A 30 -4.08 0.53 -5.36
CA ASP A 30 -5.41 0.15 -4.87
C ASP A 30 -5.87 -1.20 -5.45
N MET A 31 -5.74 -1.39 -6.77
CA MET A 31 -6.12 -2.63 -7.45
C MET A 31 -5.23 -3.79 -7.02
N ILE A 32 -3.93 -3.52 -6.85
CA ILE A 32 -2.95 -4.51 -6.37
C ILE A 32 -3.33 -4.96 -4.96
N PHE A 33 -3.53 -4.01 -4.04
CA PHE A 33 -3.91 -4.33 -2.66
C PHE A 33 -5.24 -5.08 -2.61
N TYR A 34 -6.24 -4.67 -3.39
CA TYR A 34 -7.51 -5.38 -3.46
C TYR A 34 -7.36 -6.81 -4.00
N ALA A 35 -6.49 -7.03 -5.00
CA ALA A 35 -6.22 -8.36 -5.53
C ALA A 35 -5.58 -9.28 -4.46
N VAL A 36 -4.60 -8.76 -3.70
CA VAL A 36 -3.96 -9.48 -2.60
C VAL A 36 -4.97 -9.77 -1.47
N TYR A 37 -5.80 -8.80 -1.12
CA TYR A 37 -6.85 -8.98 -0.11
C TYR A 37 -7.85 -10.07 -0.49
N LYS A 38 -8.29 -10.10 -1.76
CA LYS A 38 -9.22 -11.11 -2.26
C LYS A 38 -8.65 -12.54 -2.19
N LYS A 39 -7.33 -12.70 -2.22
CA LYS A 39 -6.66 -13.99 -2.04
C LYS A 39 -6.71 -14.49 -0.58
N GLY A 40 -7.07 -13.64 0.38
CA GLY A 40 -7.20 -14.02 1.80
C GLY A 40 -5.87 -14.32 2.48
N ILE A 41 -4.75 -13.83 1.93
CA ILE A 41 -3.42 -14.08 2.50
C ILE A 41 -3.27 -13.27 3.79
N SER A 42 -3.04 -13.96 4.90
CA SER A 42 -2.91 -13.35 6.24
C SER A 42 -1.47 -13.40 6.78
N SER A 43 -0.65 -14.29 6.25
CA SER A 43 0.75 -14.43 6.65
C SER A 43 1.58 -13.26 6.14
N ARG A 44 2.46 -12.73 7.01
CA ARG A 44 3.32 -11.58 6.68
C ARG A 44 4.18 -11.85 5.45
N ASP A 45 4.84 -12.99 5.40
CA ASP A 45 5.70 -13.38 4.27
C ASP A 45 4.87 -13.66 3.02
N GLY A 46 3.75 -14.35 3.14
CA GLY A 46 2.84 -14.55 2.00
C GLY A 46 2.33 -13.23 1.40
N LEU A 47 2.01 -12.23 2.23
CA LEU A 47 1.64 -10.90 1.76
C LEU A 47 2.81 -10.20 1.05
N LYS A 48 4.03 -10.35 1.56
CA LYS A 48 5.23 -9.78 0.96
C LYS A 48 5.45 -10.33 -0.45
N ASP A 49 5.49 -11.66 -0.58
CA ASP A 49 5.70 -12.34 -1.86
C ASP A 49 4.60 -11.99 -2.87
N GLU A 50 3.35 -11.95 -2.44
CA GLU A 50 2.22 -11.64 -3.32
C GLU A 50 2.20 -10.16 -3.76
N LEU A 51 2.52 -9.23 -2.86
CA LEU A 51 2.58 -7.81 -3.20
C LEU A 51 3.73 -7.51 -4.16
N LEU A 52 4.90 -8.14 -3.96
CA LEU A 52 6.02 -8.04 -4.90
C LEU A 52 5.62 -8.58 -6.27
N PHE A 53 5.01 -9.77 -6.31
CA PHE A 53 4.55 -10.40 -7.55
C PHE A 53 3.58 -9.51 -8.35
N GLU A 54 2.57 -8.93 -7.70
CA GLU A 54 1.60 -8.08 -8.41
C GLU A 54 2.21 -6.73 -8.84
N ILE A 55 3.21 -6.21 -8.11
CA ILE A 55 3.93 -4.98 -8.49
C ILE A 55 4.86 -5.23 -9.69
N GLU A 56 5.59 -6.34 -9.70
CA GLU A 56 6.39 -6.76 -10.86
C GLU A 56 5.51 -6.95 -12.09
N LYS A 57 4.34 -7.57 -11.92
CA LYS A 57 3.34 -7.75 -12.98
C LYS A 57 2.73 -6.43 -13.45
N ALA A 58 2.66 -5.41 -12.59
CA ALA A 58 2.29 -4.05 -12.96
C ALA A 58 3.41 -3.30 -13.72
N GLY A 59 4.57 -3.94 -13.93
CA GLY A 59 5.70 -3.39 -14.67
C GLY A 59 6.66 -2.57 -13.81
N LEU A 60 6.54 -2.65 -12.48
CA LEU A 60 7.35 -1.90 -11.55
C LEU A 60 8.39 -2.83 -10.92
N ASN A 61 9.66 -2.44 -11.01
CA ASN A 61 10.74 -3.26 -10.49
C ASN A 61 11.09 -2.79 -9.07
N PRO A 62 11.10 -3.69 -8.08
CA PRO A 62 11.61 -3.35 -6.76
C PRO A 62 13.07 -2.88 -6.83
N PRO A 63 13.53 -2.05 -5.86
CA PRO A 63 14.92 -1.60 -5.84
C PRO A 63 15.86 -2.80 -5.69
N LYS A 64 16.81 -2.93 -6.63
CA LYS A 64 17.73 -4.08 -6.67
C LYS A 64 18.50 -4.23 -5.37
N GLY A 65 18.49 -5.43 -4.79
CA GLY A 65 19.19 -5.73 -3.54
C GLY A 65 18.46 -5.21 -2.29
N LYS A 66 17.27 -4.63 -2.43
CA LYS A 66 16.37 -4.25 -1.33
C LYS A 66 14.95 -4.80 -1.54
N GLU A 67 14.80 -5.86 -2.32
CA GLU A 67 13.50 -6.48 -2.63
C GLU A 67 12.74 -6.88 -1.38
N ASP A 68 13.43 -7.46 -0.39
CA ASP A 68 12.82 -7.94 0.85
C ASP A 68 12.31 -6.79 1.73
N ASP A 69 13.15 -5.75 1.92
CA ASP A 69 12.78 -4.53 2.63
C ASP A 69 11.64 -3.77 1.95
N PHE A 70 11.70 -3.66 0.62
CA PHE A 70 10.65 -3.05 -0.18
C PHE A 70 9.35 -3.84 -0.06
N GLY A 71 9.42 -5.17 -0.13
CA GLY A 71 8.31 -6.08 0.11
C GLY A 71 7.66 -5.85 1.49
N TYR A 72 8.44 -5.73 2.56
CA TYR A 72 7.87 -5.45 3.88
C TYR A 72 7.34 -4.03 4.02
N ALA A 73 7.92 -3.04 3.33
CA ALA A 73 7.36 -1.70 3.25
C ALA A 73 5.98 -1.70 2.57
N LEU A 74 5.81 -2.51 1.51
CA LEU A 74 4.52 -2.74 0.85
C LEU A 74 3.52 -3.41 1.79
N VAL A 75 3.93 -4.46 2.51
CA VAL A 75 3.06 -5.12 3.51
C VAL A 75 2.59 -4.13 4.56
N LYS A 76 3.48 -3.24 5.03
CA LYS A 76 3.13 -2.19 6.00
C LYS A 76 2.11 -1.21 5.41
N LYS A 77 2.33 -0.70 4.20
CA LYS A 77 1.37 0.21 3.52
C LYS A 77 0.04 -0.49 3.26
N TYR A 78 0.06 -1.75 2.80
CA TYR A 78 -1.13 -2.58 2.59
C TYR A 78 -1.95 -2.70 3.87
N LYS A 79 -1.32 -3.12 4.97
CA LYS A 79 -1.98 -3.23 6.28
C LYS A 79 -2.56 -1.89 6.74
N MET A 80 -1.77 -0.82 6.67
CA MET A 80 -2.26 0.52 7.01
C MET A 80 -3.47 0.94 6.16
N THR A 81 -3.48 0.60 4.87
CA THR A 81 -4.58 0.95 3.95
C THR A 81 -5.83 0.12 4.24
N MET A 82 -5.68 -1.18 4.44
CA MET A 82 -6.80 -2.10 4.65
C MET A 82 -7.36 -2.06 6.09
N GLU A 83 -6.50 -1.91 7.11
CA GLU A 83 -6.93 -1.76 8.52
C GLU A 83 -7.58 -0.39 8.77
N ARG A 84 -7.15 0.68 8.06
CA ARG A 84 -7.88 1.95 8.05
C ARG A 84 -9.26 1.83 7.40
N GLY A 85 -9.41 0.99 6.36
CA GLY A 85 -10.71 0.65 5.80
C GLY A 85 -11.63 -0.05 6.81
N SER A 86 -11.09 -0.93 7.66
CA SER A 86 -11.85 -1.61 8.72
C SER A 86 -12.23 -0.72 9.90
N SER A 87 -11.53 0.40 10.12
CA SER A 87 -11.80 1.30 11.25
C SER A 87 -13.00 2.24 11.02
N MET A 88 -13.61 2.21 9.83
CA MET A 88 -14.78 3.02 9.50
C MET A 88 -16.12 2.34 9.84
N ASP A 89 -16.09 1.12 10.41
CA ASP A 89 -17.28 0.35 10.86
C ASP A 89 -17.39 0.24 12.39
N PHE A 90 -16.74 1.14 13.13
CA PHE A 90 -16.96 1.32 14.57
C PHE A 90 -17.07 2.80 14.90
N TYR A 91 -18.22 3.42 14.59
CA TYR A 91 -18.85 4.47 15.40
C TYR A 91 -20.31 4.68 14.99
#